data_AF-A0A9Q3BJA6-F1
#
_entry.id   AF-A0A9Q3BJA6-F1
#
_cell.length_a   1.000
_cell.length_b   1.000
_cell.length_c   1.000
_cell.angle_alpha   90.00
_cell.angle_beta   90.00
_cell.angle_gamma   90.00
#
_symmetry.space_group_name_H-M   'P 1'
#
loop_
_entity.id
_entity.type
_entity.pdbx_description
1 polymer ?
#
loop_
_entity_poly.entity_id
_entity_poly.type
_entity_poly.pdbx_seq_one_letter_code
_entity_poly.pdbx_strand_id
1 'polypeptide(L)'
;MFHSILIDSGAINSFIAKQFVHKYSLTWKELPEKNPLIVLDSSESPSLWVTHHTKYMVELPSFKSFEWDFLVINTPKGEDLILDFDFLNHFNTSIDWRQVLITFNADHKDYYNPSKSFSNDVPPSKECAALVSDFRTP
;
A
#
# COMPACT_ATOMS: atom_id res chain seq x y z
N MET A 1 14.62 -1.72 -15.35
CA MET A 1 13.62 -0.63 -15.28
C MET A 1 13.33 -0.43 -13.80
N PHE A 2 13.39 0.78 -13.28
CA PHE A 2 13.09 1.06 -11.87
C PHE A 2 11.61 1.43 -11.73
N HIS A 3 10.93 0.87 -10.74
CA HIS A 3 9.55 1.20 -10.40
C HIS A 3 9.57 2.25 -9.29
N SER A 4 8.65 3.22 -9.36
CA SER A 4 8.48 4.20 -8.29
C SER A 4 7.62 3.60 -7.18
N ILE A 5 8.19 3.39 -5.99
CA ILE A 5 7.50 2.82 -4.84
C ILE A 5 7.44 3.88 -3.74
N LEU A 6 6.23 4.19 -3.29
CA LEU A 6 6.00 4.99 -2.08
C LEU A 6 5.80 4.05 -0.89
N ILE A 7 6.46 4.37 0.21
CA ILE A 7 6.18 3.79 1.52
C ILE A 7 5.31 4.79 2.26
N ASP A 8 4.07 4.41 2.57
CA ASP A 8 3.11 5.24 3.28
C ASP A 8 2.66 4.48 4.53
N SER A 9 2.74 5.06 5.73
CA SER A 9 2.18 4.41 6.93
C SER A 9 0.78 4.94 7.27
N GLY A 10 0.27 5.86 6.45
CA GLY A 10 -0.93 6.64 6.69
C GLY A 10 -2.22 6.03 6.15
N ALA A 11 -2.17 4.97 5.35
CA ALA A 11 -3.36 4.23 4.95
C ALA A 11 -3.35 2.81 5.54
N ILE A 12 -4.32 2.00 5.10
CA ILE A 12 -4.56 0.67 5.66
C ILE A 12 -4.10 -0.43 4.71
N ASN A 13 -4.24 -0.21 3.40
CA ASN A 13 -4.02 -1.21 2.37
C ASN A 13 -3.01 -0.71 1.34
N SER A 14 -2.23 -1.62 0.76
CA SER A 14 -1.30 -1.30 -0.31
C SER A 14 -2.02 -1.13 -1.65
N PHE A 15 -1.49 -0.23 -2.48
CA PHE A 15 -2.10 0.15 -3.75
C PHE A 15 -1.14 -0.02 -4.94
N ILE A 16 -1.72 -0.25 -6.11
CA ILE A 16 -1.02 -0.28 -7.40
C ILE A 16 -1.70 0.62 -8.41
N ALA A 17 -0.89 1.33 -9.19
CA ALA A 17 -1.40 2.24 -10.19
C ALA A 17 -2.06 1.49 -11.34
N LYS A 18 -3.26 1.91 -11.73
CA LYS A 18 -3.98 1.36 -12.89
C LYS A 18 -3.14 1.41 -14.18
N GLN A 19 -2.39 2.50 -14.38
CA GLN A 19 -1.48 2.62 -15.52
C GLN A 19 -0.38 1.56 -15.51
N PHE A 20 0.10 1.16 -14.32
CA PHE A 20 1.08 0.08 -14.16
C PHE A 20 0.46 -1.27 -14.52
N VAL A 21 -0.73 -1.56 -13.98
CA VAL A 21 -1.51 -2.77 -14.31
C VAL A 21 -1.67 -2.91 -15.82
N HIS A 22 -2.03 -1.83 -16.52
CA HIS A 22 -2.14 -1.83 -17.98
C HIS A 22 -0.79 -1.99 -18.69
N LYS A 23 0.24 -1.27 -18.27
CA LYS A 23 1.58 -1.31 -18.88
C LYS A 23 2.19 -2.71 -18.86
N TYR A 24 1.95 -3.47 -17.79
CA TYR A 24 2.48 -4.83 -17.63
C TYR A 24 1.45 -5.92 -17.91
N SER A 25 0.27 -5.56 -18.44
CA SER A 25 -0.81 -6.50 -18.78
C SER A 25 -1.17 -7.44 -17.62
N LEU A 26 -1.20 -6.91 -16.39
CA LEU A 26 -1.50 -7.71 -15.20
C LEU A 26 -2.98 -8.10 -15.19
N THR A 27 -3.26 -9.33 -14.76
CA THR A 27 -4.64 -9.76 -14.48
C THR A 27 -5.11 -9.13 -13.19
N TRP A 28 -6.26 -8.47 -13.23
CA TRP A 28 -6.95 -7.88 -12.10
C TRP A 28 -8.39 -8.36 -12.04
N LYS A 29 -8.96 -8.41 -10.84
CA LYS A 29 -10.32 -8.92 -10.58
C LYS A 29 -11.14 -7.89 -9.84
N GLU A 30 -12.44 -7.92 -10.04
CA GLU A 30 -13.37 -7.13 -9.24
C GLU A 30 -13.35 -7.60 -7.78
N LEU A 31 -13.42 -6.65 -6.86
CA LEU A 31 -13.64 -6.92 -5.44
C LEU A 31 -15.09 -7.37 -5.22
N PRO A 32 -15.35 -8.25 -4.24
CA PRO A 32 -16.72 -8.64 -3.89
C PRO A 32 -17.59 -7.45 -3.45
N GLU A 33 -16.98 -6.48 -2.78
CA GLU A 33 -17.60 -5.22 -2.35
C GLU A 33 -16.70 -4.04 -2.73
N LYS A 34 -17.29 -2.89 -3.07
CA LYS A 34 -16.52 -1.69 -3.38
C LYS A 34 -16.02 -1.05 -2.10
N ASN A 35 -14.73 -0.77 -2.02
CA ASN A 35 -14.14 -0.15 -0.84
C ASN A 35 -14.07 1.37 -1.03
N PRO A 36 -14.55 2.17 -0.07
CA PRO A 36 -14.35 3.62 -0.11
C PRO A 36 -12.88 3.94 0.14
N LEU A 37 -12.26 4.70 -0.76
CA LEU A 37 -10.97 5.35 -0.52
C LEU A 37 -11.24 6.79 -0.11
N ILE A 38 -10.96 7.09 1.15
CA ILE A 38 -11.07 8.42 1.73
C ILE A 38 -9.66 8.98 1.79
N VAL A 39 -9.35 9.94 0.91
CA VAL A 39 -8.13 10.74 1.03
C VAL A 39 -8.48 11.88 1.97
N LEU A 40 -7.69 12.06 3.04
CA LEU A 40 -7.89 13.13 4.02
C LEU A 40 -7.70 14.51 3.36
N ASP A 41 -8.78 15.02 2.78
CA ASP A 41 -8.87 16.31 2.08
C ASP A 41 -9.95 17.23 2.68
N SER A 42 -10.44 16.90 3.88
CA SER A 42 -11.55 17.54 4.63
C SER A 42 -12.97 17.27 4.13
N SER A 43 -13.19 16.31 3.22
CA SER A 43 -14.54 15.89 2.79
C SER A 43 -15.11 14.70 3.59
N GLU A 44 -16.43 14.70 3.85
CA GLU A 44 -17.16 13.60 4.51
C GLU A 44 -17.51 12.44 3.56
N SER A 45 -17.24 12.58 2.25
CA SER A 45 -17.56 11.60 1.21
C SER A 45 -16.31 10.88 0.69
N PRO A 46 -16.40 9.61 0.25
CA PRO A 46 -15.26 8.92 -0.36
C PRO A 46 -14.73 9.70 -1.56
N SER A 47 -13.43 9.99 -1.56
CA SER A 47 -12.75 10.63 -2.69
C SER A 47 -12.81 9.74 -3.94
N LEU A 48 -12.72 8.41 -3.74
CA LEU A 48 -12.80 7.40 -4.80
C LEU A 48 -13.45 6.10 -4.30
N TRP A 49 -13.96 5.30 -5.23
CA TRP A 49 -14.39 3.92 -4.97
C TRP A 49 -13.39 2.94 -5.59
N VAL A 50 -12.78 2.12 -4.75
CA VAL A 50 -11.90 1.03 -5.18
C VAL A 50 -12.76 -0.18 -5.52
N THR A 51 -12.55 -0.73 -6.70
CA THR A 51 -13.40 -1.79 -7.27
C THR A 51 -12.63 -3.03 -7.67
N HIS A 52 -11.31 -2.96 -7.77
CA HIS A 52 -10.48 -4.02 -8.30
C HIS A 52 -9.24 -4.23 -7.45
N HIS A 53 -8.73 -5.46 -7.49
CA HIS A 53 -7.45 -5.83 -6.92
C HIS A 53 -6.64 -6.68 -7.92
N THR A 54 -5.33 -6.75 -7.72
CA THR A 54 -4.43 -7.55 -8.53
C THR A 54 -3.26 -8.04 -7.69
N LYS A 55 -2.67 -9.15 -8.11
CA LYS A 55 -1.44 -9.66 -7.51
C LYS A 55 -0.25 -9.25 -8.34
N TYR A 56 0.81 -8.83 -7.68
CA TYR A 56 2.06 -8.46 -8.34
C TYR A 56 3.26 -9.02 -7.58
N MET A 57 4.25 -9.53 -8.33
CA MET A 57 5.53 -9.99 -7.79
C MET A 57 6.44 -8.76 -7.61
N VAL A 58 6.55 -8.30 -6.37
CA VAL A 58 7.38 -7.15 -6.01
C VAL A 58 8.84 -7.58 -5.91
N GLU A 59 9.70 -6.79 -6.53
CA GLU A 59 11.15 -6.95 -6.46
C GLU A 59 11.74 -5.69 -5.82
N LEU A 60 12.34 -5.87 -4.64
CA LEU A 60 13.03 -4.81 -3.92
C LEU A 60 14.55 -5.07 -3.94
N PRO A 61 15.40 -4.04 -4.02
CA PRO A 61 16.85 -4.22 -3.94
C PRO A 61 17.24 -4.93 -2.64
N SER A 62 18.07 -5.96 -2.75
CA SER A 62 18.64 -6.68 -1.60
C SER A 62 17.61 -7.33 -0.66
N PHE A 63 16.39 -7.55 -1.13
CA PHE A 63 15.35 -8.29 -0.41
C PHE A 63 14.76 -9.39 -1.31
N LYS A 64 14.21 -10.44 -0.70
CA LYS A 64 13.59 -11.54 -1.46
C LYS A 64 12.36 -11.02 -2.21
N SER A 65 12.16 -11.46 -3.46
CA SER A 65 10.92 -11.16 -4.17
C SER A 65 9.73 -11.80 -3.46
N PHE A 66 8.56 -11.15 -3.53
CA PHE A 66 7.33 -11.61 -2.90
C PHE A 66 6.11 -11.24 -3.74
N GLU A 67 5.09 -12.09 -3.71
CA GLU A 67 3.79 -11.75 -4.30
C GLU A 67 2.97 -10.97 -3.27
N TRP A 68 2.37 -9.86 -3.68
CA TRP A 68 1.50 -9.04 -2.85
C TRP A 68 0.17 -8.78 -3.55
N ASP A 69 -0.91 -8.68 -2.78
CA ASP A 69 -2.26 -8.34 -3.29
C ASP A 69 -2.47 -6.83 -3.11
N PHE A 70 -2.75 -6.14 -4.21
CA PHE A 70 -2.85 -4.69 -4.28
C PHE A 70 -4.24 -4.25 -4.70
N LEU A 71 -4.72 -3.19 -4.06
CA LEU A 71 -5.88 -2.45 -4.53
C LEU A 71 -5.51 -1.57 -5.72
N VAL A 72 -6.32 -1.60 -6.78
CA VAL A 72 -6.01 -0.85 -8.01
C VAL A 72 -6.66 0.53 -8.00
N ILE A 73 -5.84 1.58 -8.12
CA ILE A 73 -6.28 2.98 -8.10
C ILE A 73 -5.63 3.80 -9.21
N ASN A 74 -6.17 4.99 -9.48
CA ASN A 74 -5.41 6.01 -10.20
C ASN A 74 -4.52 6.73 -9.17
N THR A 75 -3.20 6.55 -9.24
CA THR A 75 -2.28 7.16 -8.27
C THR A 75 -2.19 8.68 -8.49
N PRO A 76 -2.32 9.51 -7.44
CA PRO A 76 -2.42 10.96 -7.58
C PRO A 76 -1.10 11.64 -7.96
N LYS A 77 0.05 11.04 -7.62
CA LYS A 77 1.39 11.62 -7.82
C LYS A 77 2.29 10.79 -8.74
N GLY A 78 1.72 9.77 -9.39
CA GLY A 78 2.38 9.00 -10.45
C GLY A 78 3.24 7.83 -9.95
N GLU A 79 3.16 7.48 -8.68
CA GLU A 79 3.80 6.28 -8.14
C GLU A 79 3.23 5.02 -8.78
N ASP A 80 4.08 4.01 -8.97
CA ASP A 80 3.69 2.73 -9.54
C ASP A 80 3.04 1.85 -8.47
N LEU A 81 3.67 1.78 -7.30
CA LEU A 81 3.24 1.03 -6.12
C LEU A 81 3.22 1.93 -4.89
N ILE A 82 2.25 1.72 -4.01
CA ILE A 82 2.21 2.30 -2.67
C ILE A 82 2.15 1.10 -1.71
N LEU A 83 3.19 0.94 -0.89
CA LEU A 83 3.25 -0.10 0.14
C LEU A 83 2.85 0.54 1.46
N ASP A 84 1.75 0.05 2.02
CA ASP A 84 1.06 0.68 3.14
C ASP A 84 1.13 -0.12 4.44
N PHE A 85 0.36 0.26 5.45
CA PHE A 85 0.36 -0.38 6.76
C PHE A 85 0.19 -1.90 6.73
N ASP A 86 -0.67 -2.45 5.87
CA ASP A 86 -0.80 -3.90 5.67
C ASP A 86 0.54 -4.58 5.36
N PHE A 87 1.30 -4.01 4.43
CA PHE A 87 2.62 -4.47 4.04
C PHE A 87 3.66 -4.22 5.14
N LEU A 88 3.66 -3.02 5.72
CA LEU A 88 4.63 -2.64 6.73
C LEU A 88 4.49 -3.49 8.00
N ASN A 89 3.24 -3.76 8.41
CA ASN A 89 2.91 -4.64 9.51
C ASN A 89 3.28 -6.10 9.18
N HIS A 90 3.03 -6.56 7.95
CA HIS A 90 3.34 -7.94 7.55
C HIS A 90 4.83 -8.26 7.72
N PHE A 91 5.67 -7.38 7.22
CA PHE A 91 7.13 -7.54 7.32
C PHE A 91 7.72 -6.94 8.59
N ASN A 92 6.90 -6.49 9.55
CA ASN A 92 7.33 -5.80 10.77
C ASN A 92 8.46 -4.79 10.48
N THR A 93 8.18 -3.90 9.54
CA THR A 93 9.17 -3.04 8.90
C THR A 93 9.73 -2.03 9.90
N SER A 94 11.05 -1.82 9.88
CA SER A 94 11.70 -0.72 10.59
C SER A 94 12.31 0.28 9.61
N ILE A 95 12.19 1.57 9.94
CA ILE A 95 12.74 2.67 9.15
C ILE A 95 13.78 3.39 10.00
N ASP A 96 15.04 3.32 9.57
CA ASP A 96 16.11 4.16 10.10
C ASP A 96 16.24 5.41 9.23
N TRP A 97 15.60 6.49 9.67
CA TRP A 97 15.64 7.79 9.00
C TRP A 97 17.03 8.43 8.93
N ARG A 98 17.95 8.06 9.84
CA ARG A 98 19.32 8.60 9.84
C ARG A 98 20.16 7.96 8.75
N GLN A 99 19.94 6.67 8.50
CA GLN A 99 20.66 5.89 7.49
C GLN A 99 19.93 5.83 6.14
N VAL A 100 18.69 6.32 6.08
CA VAL A 100 17.80 6.16 4.93
C VAL A 100 17.66 4.67 4.58
N LEU A 101 17.51 3.85 5.62
CA LEU A 101 17.47 2.40 5.50
C LEU A 101 16.10 1.88 5.95
N ILE A 102 15.51 1.04 5.11
CA ILE A 102 14.27 0.33 5.40
C ILE A 102 14.61 -1.16 5.53
N THR A 103 14.22 -1.76 6.65
CA THR A 103 14.48 -3.18 6.91
C THR A 103 13.16 -3.93 7.01
N PHE A 104 13.04 -4.99 6.22
CA PHE A 104 11.90 -5.89 6.19
C PHE A 104 12.26 -7.21 6.87
N ASN A 105 11.44 -7.67 7.80
CA ASN A 105 11.60 -8.97 8.44
C ASN A 105 10.87 -10.06 7.64
N ALA A 106 11.60 -10.71 6.75
CA ALA A 106 11.13 -11.78 5.87
C ALA A 106 10.54 -13.01 6.58
N ASP A 107 10.86 -13.21 7.86
CA ASP A 107 10.47 -14.39 8.66
C ASP A 107 9.44 -14.05 9.74
N HIS A 108 8.92 -12.82 9.73
CA HIS A 108 7.84 -12.43 10.61
C HIS A 108 6.59 -13.28 10.31
N LYS A 109 6.10 -13.98 11.33
CA LYS A 109 4.84 -14.72 11.24
C LYS A 109 3.72 -13.76 11.59
N ASP A 110 2.98 -13.37 10.57
CA ASP A 110 1.81 -12.54 10.74
C ASP A 110 0.78 -13.13 11.69
N TYR A 111 0.31 -12.28 12.60
CA TYR A 111 -0.97 -12.45 13.27
C TYR A 111 -2.12 -11.78 12.50
N TYR A 112 -1.79 -10.95 11.50
CA TYR A 112 -2.77 -10.28 10.64
C TYR A 112 -3.04 -11.12 9.39
N ASN A 113 -4.30 -11.47 9.14
CA ASN A 113 -4.67 -12.25 7.97
C ASN A 113 -5.28 -11.34 6.90
N PRO A 114 -4.57 -10.99 5.81
CA PRO A 114 -5.09 -10.11 4.77
C PRO A 114 -6.32 -10.69 4.04
N SER A 115 -6.56 -12.02 4.10
CA SER A 115 -7.82 -12.57 3.55
C SER A 115 -9.06 -12.19 4.36
N LYS A 116 -8.89 -11.62 5.56
CA LYS A 116 -9.96 -11.03 6.37
C LYS A 116 -10.05 -9.51 6.26
N SER A 117 -9.09 -8.81 5.65
CA SER A 117 -9.08 -7.33 5.61
C SER A 117 -10.09 -6.72 4.62
N PHE A 118 -10.68 -7.54 3.74
CA PHE A 118 -11.86 -7.16 2.94
C PHE A 118 -13.19 -7.48 3.65
N SER A 119 -13.16 -8.08 4.83
CA SER A 119 -14.30 -8.18 5.74
C SER A 119 -14.18 -7.03 6.75
N ASN A 120 -15.30 -6.38 7.06
CA ASN A 120 -15.42 -5.16 7.87
C ASN A 120 -14.95 -5.24 9.35
N ASP A 121 -14.10 -6.21 9.71
CA ASP A 121 -13.64 -6.45 11.09
C ASP A 121 -12.26 -5.82 11.35
N VAL A 122 -12.08 -4.55 10.99
CA VAL A 122 -10.91 -3.77 11.45
C VAL A 122 -11.23 -3.21 12.85
N PRO A 123 -10.53 -3.62 13.92
CA PRO A 123 -10.71 -3.01 15.23
C PRO A 123 -10.29 -1.53 15.17
N PRO A 124 -10.92 -0.64 15.95
CA PRO A 124 -10.60 0.78 15.93
C PRO A 124 -9.17 0.98 16.45
N SER A 125 -8.22 1.25 15.55
CA SER A 125 -6.86 1.62 15.96
C SER A 125 -6.91 3.00 16.62
N LYS A 126 -6.54 3.02 17.90
CA LYS A 126 -6.51 4.24 18.74
C LYS A 126 -5.23 5.06 18.61
N GLU A 127 -4.42 4.84 17.58
CA GLU A 127 -3.17 5.59 17.37
C GLU A 127 -3.00 5.93 15.89
N CYS A 128 -3.29 7.18 15.55
CA CYS A 128 -2.91 7.78 14.27
C CYS A 128 -1.50 8.37 14.42
N ALA A 129 -0.54 7.85 13.65
CA ALA A 129 0.73 8.53 13.42
C ALA A 129 0.74 9.03 11.97
N ALA A 130 0.42 10.31 11.79
CA ALA A 130 0.63 11.01 10.52
C ALA A 130 2.01 11.66 10.56
N LEU A 131 2.89 11.33 9.61
CA LEU A 131 4.07 12.13 9.32
C LEU A 131 3.98 12.66 7.89
N VAL A 132 3.66 13.95 7.82
CA VAL A 132 3.77 14.78 6.62
C VAL A 132 5.24 14.82 6.22
N SER A 133 5.55 14.53 4.96
CA SER A 133 6.77 15.08 4.36
C SER A 133 6.49 15.57 2.95
N ASP A 134 6.38 16.90 2.85
CA ASP A 134 6.64 17.64 1.62
C ASP A 134 8.13 17.97 1.63
N PHE A 135 8.95 17.17 0.95
CA PHE A 135 10.34 17.54 0.65
C PHE A 135 10.40 18.10 -0.76
N ARG A 136 9.88 19.32 -0.93
CA ARG A 136 10.37 20.24 -1.95
C ARG A 136 11.06 21.38 -1.26
N THR A 137 12.36 21.53 -1.52
CA THR A 137 13.07 22.80 -1.65
C THR A 137 14.55 22.52 -1.96
N PRO A 138 15.27 23.48 -2.55
CA PRO A 138 15.20 23.98 -3.93
C PRO A 138 16.37 23.42 -4.78
#